data_AF-A0A022MR06-F1
#
_entry.id   AF-A0A022MR06-F1
#
_cell.length_a   1.000
_cell.length_b   1.000
_cell.length_c   1.000
_cell.angle_alpha   90.00
_cell.angle_beta   90.00
_cell.angle_gamma   90.00
#
_symmetry.space_group_name_H-M   'P 1'
#
loop_
_entity.id
_entity.type
_entity.pdbx_description
1 polymer ?
#
loop_
_entity_poly.entity_id
_entity_poly.type
_entity_poly.pdbx_seq_one_letter_code
_entity_poly.pdbx_strand_id
1 'polypeptide(L)'
;MSDHLLRLLRDSPRLAELAAFPFEFDLAGAEHVEEVRLADGGPLEPVAGDGSGGTYFVCGDGSVLYADSEGSAGIIGPDVDTALEVLVGLPGWQDLLDLTPADGAEVILARVAETEDERREDHGIDEERAALRSGLGLPERSPVELVALLHEALLRTEPGFLLLNAEEGCAYQLLDPLPRPTLREVVLAHAPDTGALVTAGPEEDGASLFTWAGHALDLGLTEHARAALIRALDEIVMNRGALRRPGAPGELGLSSLVRLAEAFDRLGDRTQALRARQLHTALDRPAVTTAAGTTATGTGRR
;
A
#
# COMPACT_ATOMS: atom_id res chain seq x y z
N MET A 1 -9.58 -5.33 -21.60
CA MET A 1 -9.30 -6.12 -20.39
C MET A 1 -9.25 -7.58 -20.76
N SER A 2 -8.06 -8.18 -20.70
CA SER A 2 -7.85 -9.60 -20.95
C SER A 2 -8.24 -10.39 -19.69
N ASP A 3 -9.54 -10.60 -19.45
CA ASP A 3 -10.04 -11.62 -18.51
C ASP A 3 -9.87 -13.04 -19.14
N HIS A 4 -8.91 -13.21 -20.04
CA HIS A 4 -8.74 -14.46 -20.78
C HIS A 4 -8.13 -15.54 -19.91
N LEU A 5 -7.03 -15.24 -19.22
CA LEU A 5 -6.34 -16.22 -18.40
C LEU A 5 -7.13 -16.61 -17.15
N LEU A 6 -7.81 -15.65 -16.50
CA LEU A 6 -8.73 -15.97 -15.40
C LEU A 6 -9.86 -16.89 -15.87
N ARG A 7 -10.46 -16.65 -17.04
CA ARG A 7 -11.46 -17.57 -17.61
C ARG A 7 -10.85 -18.94 -17.91
N LEU A 8 -9.65 -19.00 -18.46
CA LEU A 8 -8.98 -20.26 -18.75
C LEU A 8 -8.67 -21.07 -17.48
N LEU A 9 -8.24 -20.41 -16.40
CA LEU A 9 -8.06 -21.04 -15.09
C LEU A 9 -9.39 -21.54 -14.53
N ARG A 10 -10.47 -20.75 -14.62
CA ARG A 10 -11.82 -21.15 -14.18
C ARG A 10 -12.36 -22.35 -14.98
N ASP A 11 -12.07 -22.43 -16.26
CA ASP A 11 -12.54 -23.50 -17.16
C ASP A 11 -11.69 -24.78 -17.07
N SER A 12 -10.50 -24.71 -16.47
CA SER A 12 -9.55 -25.83 -16.41
C SER A 12 -9.10 -26.13 -14.97
N PRO A 13 -9.73 -27.11 -14.29
CA PRO A 13 -9.36 -27.51 -12.93
C PRO A 13 -7.88 -27.85 -12.79
N ARG A 14 -7.28 -28.48 -13.81
CA ARG A 14 -5.86 -28.82 -13.80
C ARG A 14 -4.95 -27.59 -13.81
N LEU A 15 -5.30 -26.54 -14.55
CA LEU A 15 -4.51 -25.31 -14.57
C LEU A 15 -4.72 -24.50 -13.29
N ALA A 16 -5.95 -24.49 -12.76
CA ALA A 16 -6.22 -23.89 -11.45
C ALA A 16 -5.44 -24.56 -10.33
N GLU A 17 -5.38 -25.90 -10.30
CA GLU A 17 -4.56 -26.65 -9.32
C GLU A 17 -3.08 -26.28 -9.41
N LEU A 18 -2.52 -26.21 -10.63
CA LEU A 18 -1.13 -25.82 -10.83
C LEU A 18 -0.87 -24.36 -10.43
N ALA A 19 -1.80 -23.45 -10.72
CA ALA A 19 -1.69 -22.05 -10.32
C ALA A 19 -1.75 -21.89 -8.81
N ALA A 20 -2.67 -22.60 -8.14
CA ALA A 20 -2.79 -22.59 -6.68
C ALA A 20 -1.53 -23.13 -6.00
N PHE A 21 -0.98 -24.23 -6.49
CA PHE A 21 0.26 -24.80 -5.98
C PHE A 21 1.10 -25.39 -7.13
N PRO A 22 2.38 -24.98 -7.29
CA PRO A 22 3.21 -24.26 -6.32
C PRO A 22 3.29 -22.72 -6.51
N PHE A 23 2.43 -22.11 -7.33
CA PHE A 23 2.56 -20.68 -7.70
C PHE A 23 1.66 -19.71 -6.94
N GLU A 24 0.99 -20.19 -5.87
CA GLU A 24 0.32 -19.34 -4.89
C GLU A 24 -0.72 -18.40 -5.53
N PHE A 25 -1.49 -18.91 -6.49
CA PHE A 25 -2.61 -18.21 -7.12
C PHE A 25 -3.87 -19.08 -7.10
N ASP A 26 -4.52 -19.13 -5.94
CA ASP A 26 -5.69 -19.97 -5.69
C ASP A 26 -7.00 -19.21 -5.91
N LEU A 27 -7.74 -19.57 -6.97
CA LEU A 27 -9.06 -19.00 -7.28
C LEU A 27 -10.11 -19.27 -6.20
N ALA A 28 -9.95 -20.32 -5.39
CA ALA A 28 -10.88 -20.64 -4.30
C ALA A 28 -10.63 -19.78 -3.04
N GLY A 29 -9.44 -19.21 -2.91
CA GLY A 29 -8.98 -18.44 -1.75
C GLY A 29 -9.13 -16.92 -1.89
N ALA A 30 -10.02 -16.42 -2.76
CA ALA A 30 -10.13 -14.99 -3.07
C ALA A 30 -10.68 -14.12 -1.92
N GLU A 31 -11.11 -14.67 -0.79
CA GLU A 31 -11.62 -13.88 0.33
C GLU A 31 -10.46 -13.24 1.10
N HIS A 32 -10.44 -11.92 1.18
CA HIS A 32 -9.48 -11.19 2.01
C HIS A 32 -9.94 -11.14 3.48
N VAL A 33 -8.99 -11.10 4.41
CA VAL A 33 -9.24 -11.17 5.86
C VAL A 33 -10.09 -9.99 6.38
N GLU A 34 -10.04 -8.84 5.70
CA GLU A 34 -10.80 -7.64 6.03
C GLU A 34 -11.37 -6.95 4.79
N GLU A 35 -12.34 -6.07 4.99
CA GLU A 35 -12.89 -5.28 3.89
C GLU A 35 -11.89 -4.19 3.49
N VAL A 36 -11.53 -4.14 2.21
CA VAL A 36 -10.56 -3.18 1.66
C VAL A 36 -11.13 -2.43 0.47
N ARG A 37 -10.57 -1.24 0.21
CA ARG A 37 -10.94 -0.39 -0.93
C ARG A 37 -9.76 0.46 -1.40
N LEU A 38 -9.80 0.88 -2.67
CA LEU A 38 -8.88 1.91 -3.16
C LEU A 38 -9.24 3.29 -2.58
N ALA A 39 -8.22 4.11 -2.34
CA ALA A 39 -8.37 5.45 -1.79
C ALA A 39 -9.17 6.39 -2.72
N ASP A 40 -9.03 6.23 -4.04
CA ASP A 40 -9.78 6.95 -5.06
C ASP A 40 -11.22 6.45 -5.25
N GLY A 41 -11.57 5.33 -4.61
CA GLY A 41 -12.88 4.67 -4.73
C GLY A 41 -13.04 3.86 -6.02
N GLY A 42 -11.95 3.58 -6.74
CA GLY A 42 -11.95 2.75 -7.93
C GLY A 42 -12.38 1.30 -7.66
N PRO A 43 -12.86 0.57 -8.68
CA PRO A 43 -13.21 -0.84 -8.56
C PRO A 43 -12.01 -1.68 -8.12
N LEU A 44 -12.29 -2.64 -7.22
CA LEU A 44 -11.32 -3.60 -6.70
C LEU A 44 -12.04 -4.95 -6.56
N GLU A 45 -11.68 -5.92 -7.40
CA GLU A 45 -12.31 -7.25 -7.39
C GLU A 45 -11.29 -8.29 -6.91
N PRO A 46 -11.54 -9.00 -5.80
CA PRO A 46 -10.69 -10.11 -5.42
C PRO A 46 -10.82 -11.27 -6.41
N VAL A 47 -9.69 -11.84 -6.85
CA VAL A 47 -9.66 -12.89 -7.87
C VAL A 47 -8.95 -14.17 -7.45
N ALA A 48 -8.03 -14.11 -6.48
CA ALA A 48 -7.31 -15.27 -5.97
C ALA A 48 -6.70 -14.98 -4.58
N GLY A 49 -6.36 -16.03 -3.84
CA GLY A 49 -5.52 -15.98 -2.64
C GLY A 49 -4.14 -16.60 -2.89
N ASP A 50 -3.20 -16.31 -1.99
CA ASP A 50 -1.83 -16.88 -2.02
C ASP A 50 -1.68 -18.21 -1.27
N GLY A 51 -2.69 -18.60 -0.47
CA GLY A 51 -2.65 -19.76 0.40
C GLY A 51 -2.02 -19.52 1.78
N SER A 52 -1.50 -18.32 2.04
CA SER A 52 -0.95 -17.84 3.33
C SER A 52 -1.77 -16.71 3.97
N GLY A 53 -2.78 -16.17 3.28
CA GLY A 53 -3.66 -15.12 3.77
C GLY A 53 -3.60 -13.83 2.96
N GLY A 54 -2.69 -13.74 1.99
CA GLY A 54 -2.65 -12.70 0.98
C GLY A 54 -3.71 -12.89 -0.11
N THR A 55 -4.04 -11.80 -0.79
CA THR A 55 -5.10 -11.74 -1.79
C THR A 55 -4.68 -10.93 -3.01
N TYR A 56 -5.03 -11.43 -4.19
CA TYR A 56 -4.86 -10.75 -5.46
C TYR A 56 -6.18 -10.12 -5.88
N PHE A 57 -6.11 -8.86 -6.30
CA PHE A 57 -7.23 -8.07 -6.76
C PHE A 57 -6.98 -7.56 -8.17
N VAL A 58 -8.04 -7.51 -8.98
CA VAL A 58 -8.05 -6.78 -10.25
C VAL A 58 -8.65 -5.40 -10.02
N CYS A 59 -7.88 -4.37 -10.36
CA CYS A 59 -8.30 -2.98 -10.31
C CYS A 59 -9.14 -2.60 -11.54
N GLY A 60 -9.85 -1.48 -11.48
CA GLY A 60 -10.71 -1.01 -12.58
C GLY A 60 -10.01 -0.76 -13.92
N ASP A 61 -8.69 -0.55 -13.93
CA ASP A 61 -7.88 -0.41 -15.15
C ASP A 61 -7.34 -1.75 -15.70
N GLY A 62 -7.53 -2.84 -14.95
CA GLY A 62 -7.01 -4.17 -15.23
C GLY A 62 -5.73 -4.54 -14.48
N SER A 63 -5.06 -3.58 -13.81
CA SER A 63 -3.86 -3.86 -13.02
C SER A 63 -4.15 -4.85 -11.89
N VAL A 64 -3.15 -5.65 -11.52
CA VAL A 64 -3.26 -6.61 -10.42
C VAL A 64 -2.56 -6.05 -9.19
N LEU A 65 -3.32 -5.89 -8.12
CA LEU A 65 -2.85 -5.53 -6.80
C LEU A 65 -2.75 -6.79 -5.93
N TYR A 66 -1.65 -6.98 -5.24
CA TYR A 66 -1.50 -7.96 -4.18
C TYR A 66 -1.53 -7.26 -2.83
N ALA A 67 -2.23 -7.85 -1.85
CA ALA A 67 -2.18 -7.44 -0.45
C ALA A 67 -1.88 -8.66 0.42
N ASP A 68 -0.89 -8.56 1.30
CA ASP A 68 -0.58 -9.60 2.28
C ASP A 68 -1.51 -9.50 3.52
N SER A 69 -1.36 -10.44 4.46
CA SER A 69 -2.13 -10.46 5.70
C SER A 69 -1.56 -9.53 6.80
N GLU A 70 -0.35 -9.05 6.57
CA GLU A 70 0.48 -8.24 7.45
C GLU A 70 0.22 -6.73 7.28
N GLY A 71 -0.58 -6.37 6.27
CA GLY A 71 -1.00 -5.01 6.00
C GLY A 71 -0.13 -4.29 4.98
N SER A 72 0.52 -4.99 4.06
CA SER A 72 1.27 -4.44 2.93
C SER A 72 0.56 -4.72 1.60
N ALA A 73 0.65 -3.79 0.65
CA ALA A 73 0.02 -3.93 -0.65
C ALA A 73 0.84 -3.29 -1.77
N GLY A 74 0.74 -3.85 -2.98
CA GLY A 74 1.51 -3.42 -4.15
C GLY A 74 0.91 -3.90 -5.46
N ILE A 75 1.07 -3.11 -6.52
CA ILE A 75 0.76 -3.54 -7.89
C ILE A 75 1.87 -4.48 -8.36
N ILE A 76 1.50 -5.67 -8.83
CA ILE A 76 2.43 -6.71 -9.28
C ILE A 76 2.39 -6.93 -10.80
N GLY A 77 1.43 -6.32 -11.48
CA GLY A 77 1.35 -6.32 -12.94
C GLY A 77 0.33 -5.32 -13.49
N PRO A 78 0.53 -4.79 -14.72
CA PRO A 78 -0.44 -3.94 -15.41
C PRO A 78 -1.71 -4.69 -15.85
N ASP A 79 -1.65 -6.01 -15.87
CA ASP A 79 -2.76 -6.90 -16.18
C ASP A 79 -2.54 -8.28 -15.55
N VAL A 80 -3.58 -9.11 -15.56
CA VAL A 80 -3.54 -10.50 -15.09
C VAL A 80 -2.46 -11.29 -15.80
N ASP A 81 -2.29 -11.07 -17.11
CA ASP A 81 -1.34 -11.82 -17.93
C ASP A 81 0.08 -11.59 -17.43
N THR A 82 0.48 -10.34 -17.26
CA THR A 82 1.79 -9.97 -16.73
C THR A 82 1.97 -10.40 -15.27
N ALA A 83 0.93 -10.28 -14.44
CA ALA A 83 1.00 -10.75 -13.06
C ALA A 83 1.27 -12.27 -12.99
N LEU A 84 0.55 -13.08 -13.78
CA LEU A 84 0.78 -14.53 -13.84
C LEU A 84 2.15 -14.88 -14.42
N GLU A 85 2.68 -14.09 -15.35
CA GLU A 85 4.07 -14.26 -15.81
C GLU A 85 5.08 -14.08 -14.67
N VAL A 86 4.88 -13.07 -13.81
CA VAL A 86 5.72 -12.84 -12.64
C VAL A 86 5.59 -14.00 -11.64
N LEU A 87 4.36 -14.37 -11.26
CA LEU A 87 4.12 -15.45 -10.28
C LEU A 87 4.69 -16.80 -10.74
N VAL A 88 4.51 -17.15 -12.02
CA VAL A 88 4.96 -18.42 -12.58
C VAL A 88 6.46 -18.40 -12.91
N GLY A 89 6.97 -17.26 -13.36
CA GLY A 89 8.36 -17.12 -13.81
C GLY A 89 9.35 -16.77 -12.70
N LEU A 90 8.88 -16.23 -11.57
CA LEU A 90 9.64 -15.92 -10.36
C LEU A 90 8.99 -16.54 -9.10
N PRO A 91 9.00 -17.88 -8.91
CA PRO A 91 8.48 -18.45 -7.67
C PRO A 91 9.26 -17.92 -6.45
N GLY A 92 8.54 -17.43 -5.43
CA GLY A 92 9.13 -16.69 -4.32
C GLY A 92 9.41 -15.20 -4.61
N TRP A 93 8.72 -14.61 -5.58
CA TRP A 93 8.84 -13.20 -5.96
C TRP A 93 8.74 -12.20 -4.79
N GLN A 94 8.07 -12.58 -3.69
CA GLN A 94 7.97 -11.78 -2.48
C GLN A 94 9.35 -11.50 -1.85
N ASP A 95 10.34 -12.38 -2.04
CA ASP A 95 11.72 -12.19 -1.55
C ASP A 95 12.60 -11.36 -2.51
N LEU A 96 12.01 -10.86 -3.60
CA LEU A 96 12.69 -10.13 -4.67
C LEU A 96 12.17 -8.68 -4.82
N LEU A 97 11.34 -8.21 -3.88
CA LEU A 97 10.66 -6.91 -3.94
C LEU A 97 11.60 -5.70 -3.86
N ASP A 98 12.81 -5.90 -3.33
CA ASP A 98 13.85 -4.88 -3.24
C ASP A 98 14.74 -4.81 -4.49
N LEU A 99 14.68 -5.83 -5.36
CA LEU A 99 15.49 -5.85 -6.58
C LEU A 99 15.02 -4.83 -7.60
N THR A 100 16.00 -4.23 -8.25
CA THR A 100 15.82 -3.24 -9.31
C THR A 100 16.58 -3.66 -10.56
N PRO A 101 16.17 -3.18 -11.75
CA PRO A 101 16.96 -3.36 -12.96
C PRO A 101 18.40 -2.81 -12.86
N ALA A 102 18.67 -1.90 -11.92
CA ALA A 102 19.96 -1.27 -11.73
C ALA A 102 20.98 -2.16 -10.99
N ASP A 103 20.52 -3.20 -10.28
CA ASP A 103 21.40 -4.15 -9.56
C ASP A 103 22.23 -5.01 -10.52
N GLY A 104 21.78 -5.11 -11.78
CA GLY A 104 22.47 -5.81 -12.85
C GLY A 104 22.11 -7.29 -12.91
N ALA A 105 22.20 -7.84 -14.13
CA ALA A 105 21.73 -9.18 -14.44
C ALA A 105 22.37 -10.28 -13.58
N GLU A 106 23.66 -10.15 -13.24
CA GLU A 106 24.37 -11.15 -12.42
C GLU A 106 23.78 -11.26 -11.02
N VAL A 107 23.54 -10.13 -10.35
CA VAL A 107 22.96 -10.08 -8.99
C VAL A 107 21.54 -10.62 -9.01
N ILE A 108 20.73 -10.15 -9.98
CA ILE A 108 19.34 -10.60 -10.12
C ILE A 108 19.27 -12.11 -10.33
N LEU A 109 20.04 -12.64 -11.28
CA LEU A 109 20.03 -14.08 -11.57
C LEU A 109 20.52 -14.92 -10.38
N ALA A 110 21.52 -14.44 -9.63
CA ALA A 110 22.00 -15.14 -8.45
C ALA A 110 20.93 -15.20 -7.34
N ARG A 111 20.25 -14.08 -7.06
CA ARG A 111 19.18 -14.03 -6.06
C ARG A 111 17.97 -14.87 -6.46
N VAL A 112 17.55 -14.80 -7.72
CA VAL A 112 16.45 -15.66 -8.22
C VAL A 112 16.82 -17.13 -8.11
N ALA A 113 18.05 -17.52 -8.47
CA ALA A 113 18.49 -18.90 -8.37
C ALA A 113 18.50 -19.39 -6.91
N GLU A 114 18.98 -18.57 -5.97
CA GLU A 114 18.96 -18.87 -4.54
C GLU A 114 17.53 -19.09 -4.03
N THR A 115 16.61 -18.16 -4.31
CA THR A 115 15.19 -18.28 -3.93
C THR A 115 14.53 -19.52 -4.54
N GLU A 116 14.81 -19.83 -5.80
CA GLU A 116 14.25 -21.03 -6.44
C GLU A 116 14.85 -22.32 -5.87
N ASP A 117 16.14 -22.33 -5.53
CA ASP A 117 16.79 -23.49 -4.96
C ASP A 117 16.21 -23.81 -3.58
N GLU A 118 15.95 -22.81 -2.74
CA GLU A 118 15.23 -22.97 -1.47
C GLU A 118 13.84 -23.61 -1.69
N ARG A 119 13.09 -23.15 -2.69
CA ARG A 119 11.78 -23.76 -3.02
C ARG A 119 11.91 -25.18 -3.55
N ARG A 120 12.95 -25.48 -4.32
CA ARG A 120 13.23 -26.84 -4.85
C ARG A 120 13.54 -27.84 -3.74
N GLU A 121 14.05 -27.39 -2.59
CA GLU A 121 14.25 -28.27 -1.43
C GLU A 121 12.92 -28.83 -0.91
N ASP A 122 11.85 -28.03 -0.97
CA ASP A 122 10.51 -28.41 -0.51
C ASP A 122 9.69 -29.10 -1.62
N HIS A 123 9.75 -28.60 -2.86
CA HIS A 123 8.95 -29.10 -3.98
C HIS A 123 9.63 -28.86 -5.33
N GLY A 124 9.67 -29.88 -6.20
CA GLY A 124 10.09 -29.68 -7.58
C GLY A 124 9.09 -28.79 -8.31
N ILE A 125 9.54 -27.67 -8.88
CA ILE A 125 8.66 -26.66 -9.52
C ILE A 125 8.76 -26.64 -11.05
N ASP A 126 9.77 -27.28 -11.64
CA ASP A 126 10.14 -27.06 -13.04
C ASP A 126 9.14 -27.70 -14.03
N GLU A 127 8.63 -28.91 -13.73
CA GLU A 127 7.65 -29.59 -14.58
C GLU A 127 6.28 -28.89 -14.51
N GLU A 128 5.85 -28.51 -13.31
CA GLU A 128 4.63 -27.76 -13.02
C GLU A 128 4.67 -26.39 -13.70
N ARG A 129 5.81 -25.68 -13.63
CA ARG A 129 6.02 -24.40 -14.30
C ARG A 129 5.87 -24.55 -15.80
N ALA A 130 6.54 -25.54 -16.40
CA ALA A 130 6.47 -25.79 -17.84
C ALA A 130 5.03 -26.13 -18.27
N ALA A 131 4.33 -26.94 -17.50
CA ALA A 131 2.94 -27.33 -17.77
C ALA A 131 1.99 -26.14 -17.67
N LEU A 132 2.07 -25.33 -16.60
CA LEU A 132 1.20 -24.18 -16.39
C LEU A 132 1.47 -23.10 -17.44
N ARG A 133 2.74 -22.77 -17.69
CA ARG A 133 3.15 -21.79 -18.71
C ARG A 133 2.61 -22.18 -20.08
N SER A 134 2.81 -23.44 -20.48
CA SER A 134 2.30 -23.98 -21.75
C SER A 134 0.77 -23.95 -21.81
N GLY A 135 0.10 -24.37 -20.73
CA GLY A 135 -1.35 -24.44 -20.66
C GLY A 135 -2.04 -23.07 -20.71
N LEU A 136 -1.41 -22.05 -20.13
CA LEU A 136 -1.89 -20.65 -20.17
C LEU A 136 -1.41 -19.90 -21.42
N GLY A 137 -0.48 -20.45 -22.19
CA GLY A 137 0.13 -19.76 -23.33
C GLY A 137 1.01 -18.57 -22.91
N LEU A 138 1.56 -18.62 -21.69
CA LEU A 138 2.44 -17.58 -21.19
C LEU A 138 3.79 -17.61 -21.93
N PRO A 139 4.34 -16.45 -22.31
CA PRO A 139 5.63 -16.34 -22.96
C PRO A 139 6.79 -16.71 -22.03
N GLU A 140 7.91 -17.13 -22.62
CA GLU A 140 9.15 -17.39 -21.90
C GLU A 140 9.96 -16.08 -21.79
N ARG A 141 9.91 -15.46 -20.61
CA ARG A 141 10.73 -14.31 -20.23
C ARG A 141 11.87 -14.73 -19.31
N SER A 142 12.99 -14.03 -19.40
CA SER A 142 14.10 -14.20 -18.47
C SER A 142 13.74 -13.66 -17.08
N PRO A 143 14.37 -14.14 -16.00
CA PRO A 143 14.15 -13.59 -14.67
C PRO A 143 14.46 -12.09 -14.56
N VAL A 144 15.45 -11.61 -15.32
CA VAL A 144 15.80 -10.18 -15.37
C VAL A 144 14.67 -9.33 -15.93
N GLU A 145 14.00 -9.81 -16.99
CA GLU A 145 12.84 -9.13 -17.57
C GLU A 145 11.65 -9.14 -16.60
N LEU A 146 11.42 -10.25 -15.90
CA LEU A 146 10.32 -10.35 -14.93
C LEU A 146 10.53 -9.46 -13.71
N VAL A 147 11.78 -9.37 -13.19
CA VAL A 147 12.11 -8.43 -12.11
C VAL A 147 11.92 -6.98 -12.57
N ALA A 148 12.26 -6.66 -13.81
CA ALA A 148 12.01 -5.32 -14.36
C ALA A 148 10.50 -5.01 -14.44
N LEU A 149 9.69 -5.96 -14.87
CA LEU A 149 8.22 -5.82 -14.92
C LEU A 149 7.63 -5.66 -13.52
N LEU A 150 8.07 -6.45 -12.55
CA LEU A 150 7.64 -6.35 -11.16
C LEU A 150 8.04 -5.01 -10.55
N HIS A 151 9.29 -4.58 -10.73
CA HIS A 151 9.77 -3.27 -10.27
C HIS A 151 8.96 -2.11 -10.85
N GLU A 152 8.69 -2.11 -12.16
CA GLU A 152 7.84 -1.09 -12.80
C GLU A 152 6.41 -1.12 -12.25
N ALA A 153 5.84 -2.31 -12.01
CA ALA A 153 4.52 -2.47 -11.43
C ALA A 153 4.46 -1.91 -10.01
N LEU A 154 5.41 -2.26 -9.15
CA LEU A 154 5.49 -1.81 -7.76
C LEU A 154 5.52 -0.28 -7.66
N LEU A 155 6.33 0.37 -8.50
CA LEU A 155 6.42 1.84 -8.52
C LEU A 155 5.11 2.53 -8.93
N ARG A 156 4.19 1.85 -9.63
CA ARG A 156 2.87 2.40 -9.97
C ARG A 156 1.88 2.39 -8.80
N THR A 157 2.14 1.60 -7.75
CA THR A 157 1.22 1.42 -6.60
C THR A 157 0.77 2.75 -6.03
N GLU A 158 1.71 3.65 -5.75
CA GLU A 158 1.38 5.01 -5.34
C GLU A 158 1.69 6.01 -6.46
N PRO A 159 0.81 7.00 -6.67
CA PRO A 159 -0.35 7.33 -5.83
C PRO A 159 -1.67 6.64 -6.21
N GLY A 160 -1.73 5.93 -7.34
CA GLY A 160 -2.99 5.56 -7.99
C GLY A 160 -3.75 4.38 -7.37
N PHE A 161 -3.08 3.52 -6.62
CA PHE A 161 -3.62 2.25 -6.11
C PHE A 161 -3.40 2.10 -4.61
N LEU A 162 -3.48 3.21 -3.87
CA LEU A 162 -3.37 3.19 -2.42
C LEU A 162 -4.52 2.38 -1.80
N LEU A 163 -4.21 1.20 -1.29
CA LEU A 163 -5.17 0.32 -0.63
C LEU A 163 -5.43 0.79 0.81
N LEU A 164 -6.70 0.85 1.18
CA LEU A 164 -7.16 1.22 2.51
C LEU A 164 -7.95 0.06 3.13
N ASN A 165 -7.75 -0.16 4.42
CA ASN A 165 -8.75 -0.84 5.24
C ASN A 165 -10.05 -0.01 5.19
N ALA A 166 -11.16 -0.63 4.79
CA ALA A 166 -12.42 0.07 4.55
C ALA A 166 -13.08 0.59 5.84
N GLU A 167 -12.87 -0.09 6.96
CA GLU A 167 -13.41 0.27 8.27
C GLU A 167 -12.57 1.33 8.98
N GLU A 168 -11.27 1.08 9.13
CA GLU A 168 -10.34 1.96 9.85
C GLU A 168 -9.89 3.17 9.02
N GLY A 169 -9.89 3.03 7.69
CA GLY A 169 -9.37 4.02 6.76
C GLY A 169 -7.85 4.19 6.80
N CYS A 170 -7.12 3.31 7.47
CA CYS A 170 -5.66 3.25 7.44
C CYS A 170 -5.19 2.71 6.09
N ALA A 171 -4.10 3.26 5.54
CA ALA A 171 -3.50 2.71 4.34
C ALA A 171 -2.61 1.50 4.67
N TYR A 172 -2.66 0.50 3.79
CA TYR A 172 -1.68 -0.59 3.79
C TYR A 172 -0.29 -0.01 3.53
N GLN A 173 0.75 -0.59 4.13
CA GLN A 173 2.13 -0.28 3.82
C GLN A 173 2.44 -0.63 2.36
N LEU A 174 3.46 0.01 1.80
CA LEU A 174 3.95 -0.40 0.48
C LEU A 174 4.57 -1.79 0.62
N LEU A 175 4.21 -2.68 -0.30
CA LEU A 175 4.76 -4.03 -0.35
C LEU A 175 6.29 -4.03 -0.51
N ASP A 176 6.82 -3.01 -1.19
CA ASP A 176 8.24 -2.87 -1.52
C ASP A 176 8.93 -1.72 -0.76
N PRO A 177 10.27 -1.76 -0.64
CA PRO A 177 11.06 -0.67 -0.05
C PRO A 177 11.51 0.39 -1.07
N LEU A 178 10.99 0.40 -2.30
CA LEU A 178 11.55 1.21 -3.39
C LEU A 178 11.32 2.71 -3.16
N PRO A 179 12.32 3.55 -3.49
CA PRO A 179 12.21 4.99 -3.28
C PRO A 179 11.18 5.59 -4.24
N ARG A 180 10.29 6.42 -3.70
CA ARG A 180 9.31 7.21 -4.46
C ARG A 180 9.54 8.71 -4.23
N PRO A 181 9.32 9.55 -5.24
CA PRO A 181 9.46 10.99 -5.07
C PRO A 181 8.46 11.51 -4.04
N THR A 182 8.92 12.42 -3.19
CA THR A 182 8.06 13.14 -2.26
C THR A 182 7.07 14.02 -3.01
N LEU A 183 5.94 14.37 -2.36
CA LEU A 183 4.95 15.29 -2.96
C LEU A 183 5.59 16.60 -3.45
N ARG A 184 6.59 17.12 -2.72
CA ARG A 184 7.35 18.31 -3.11
C ARG A 184 8.09 18.10 -4.43
N GLU A 185 8.83 17.01 -4.55
CA GLU A 185 9.58 16.70 -5.78
C GLU A 185 8.65 16.53 -6.97
N VAL A 186 7.51 15.85 -6.78
CA VAL A 186 6.47 15.72 -7.82
C VAL A 186 5.94 17.09 -8.24
N VAL A 187 5.57 17.96 -7.30
CA VAL A 187 5.06 19.31 -7.61
C VAL A 187 6.11 20.15 -8.34
N LEU A 188 7.36 20.13 -7.88
CA LEU A 188 8.45 20.90 -8.51
C LEU A 188 8.77 20.39 -9.93
N ALA A 189 8.65 19.09 -10.18
CA ALA A 189 8.81 18.54 -11.53
C ALA A 189 7.73 19.04 -12.51
N HIS A 190 6.51 19.29 -12.03
CA HIS A 190 5.39 19.77 -12.86
C HIS A 190 5.31 21.29 -12.96
N ALA A 191 5.79 22.01 -11.95
CA ALA A 191 5.77 23.46 -11.90
C ALA A 191 7.05 24.00 -11.24
N PRO A 192 8.18 24.06 -11.98
CA PRO A 192 9.49 24.43 -11.44
C PRO A 192 9.51 25.83 -10.80
N ASP A 193 8.73 26.76 -11.36
CA ASP A 193 8.63 28.15 -10.87
C ASP A 193 7.94 28.27 -9.50
N THR A 194 7.21 27.24 -9.06
CA THR A 194 6.60 27.17 -7.71
C THR A 194 7.65 27.19 -6.62
N GLY A 195 8.87 26.70 -6.90
CA GLY A 195 10.00 26.73 -5.97
C GLY A 195 10.45 28.15 -5.60
N ALA A 196 10.25 29.14 -6.47
CA ALA A 196 10.63 30.52 -6.20
C ALA A 196 9.69 31.25 -5.23
N LEU A 197 8.45 30.76 -5.05
CA LEU A 197 7.47 31.33 -4.12
C LEU A 197 7.65 30.82 -2.68
N VAL A 198 8.24 29.64 -2.50
CA VAL A 198 8.41 28.98 -1.20
C VAL A 198 9.70 29.42 -0.48
N THR A 199 10.73 29.88 -1.19
CA THR A 199 12.01 30.31 -0.61
C THR A 199 11.99 31.69 0.08
N ALA A 200 10.85 32.39 0.07
CA ALA A 200 10.74 33.78 0.54
C ALA A 200 10.25 33.96 1.99
N GLY A 201 10.12 32.87 2.78
CA GLY A 201 9.74 32.93 4.20
C GLY A 201 10.84 32.37 5.12
N PRO A 202 11.13 33.01 6.28
CA PRO A 202 12.09 32.45 7.22
C PRO A 202 11.41 31.38 8.07
N GLU A 203 11.56 30.12 7.65
CA GLU A 203 11.87 28.96 8.50
C GLU A 203 12.37 27.85 7.56
N GLU A 204 13.46 27.20 7.97
CA GLU A 204 14.35 26.35 7.18
C GLU A 204 13.59 25.33 6.28
N ASP A 205 13.84 25.36 4.95
CA ASP A 205 13.22 24.55 3.87
C ASP A 205 11.67 24.66 3.69
N GLY A 206 11.07 25.74 4.21
CA GLY A 206 9.69 25.84 4.71
C GLY A 206 8.47 26.01 3.77
N ALA A 207 8.02 24.94 3.11
CA ALA A 207 6.58 24.77 2.83
C ALA A 207 6.03 23.52 3.54
N SER A 208 4.97 23.72 4.35
CA SER A 208 4.28 22.63 5.05
C SER A 208 3.65 21.63 4.07
N LEU A 209 3.45 20.37 4.47
CA LEU A 209 2.71 19.35 3.70
C LEU A 209 1.44 19.91 3.03
N PHE A 210 0.64 20.67 3.78
CA PHE A 210 -0.60 21.27 3.29
C PHE A 210 -0.41 22.30 2.18
N THR A 211 0.74 23.00 2.16
CA THR A 211 1.10 23.93 1.09
C THR A 211 1.38 23.15 -0.20
N TRP A 212 2.19 22.10 -0.11
CA TRP A 212 2.47 21.22 -1.25
C TRP A 212 1.23 20.49 -1.73
N ALA A 213 0.38 20.01 -0.83
CA ALA A 213 -0.92 19.43 -1.18
C ALA A 213 -1.81 20.46 -1.90
N GLY A 214 -1.83 21.72 -1.45
CA GLY A 214 -2.52 22.81 -2.14
C GLY A 214 -2.04 22.99 -3.58
N HIS A 215 -0.73 23.09 -3.80
CA HIS A 215 -0.15 23.21 -5.14
C HIS A 215 -0.40 21.97 -6.00
N ALA A 216 -0.30 20.78 -5.43
CA ALA A 216 -0.62 19.54 -6.13
C ALA A 216 -2.07 19.55 -6.64
N LEU A 217 -3.03 20.00 -5.83
CA LEU A 217 -4.42 20.16 -6.26
C LEU A 217 -4.58 21.18 -7.38
N ASP A 218 -3.91 22.33 -7.28
CA ASP A 218 -3.96 23.37 -8.33
C ASP A 218 -3.40 22.87 -9.67
N LEU A 219 -2.48 21.90 -9.63
CA LEU A 219 -1.90 21.22 -10.81
C LEU A 219 -2.69 19.98 -11.27
N GLY A 220 -3.78 19.62 -10.58
CA GLY A 220 -4.56 18.41 -10.89
C GLY A 220 -3.93 17.09 -10.40
N LEU A 221 -2.89 17.14 -9.58
CA LEU A 221 -2.19 16.00 -8.97
C LEU A 221 -2.93 15.49 -7.72
N THR A 222 -4.23 15.25 -7.88
CA THR A 222 -5.18 14.93 -6.78
C THR A 222 -4.74 13.70 -5.99
N GLU A 223 -4.38 12.61 -6.66
CA GLU A 223 -4.03 11.35 -5.99
C GLU A 223 -2.68 11.44 -5.26
N HIS A 224 -1.72 12.23 -5.78
CA HIS A 224 -0.48 12.50 -5.06
C HIS A 224 -0.76 13.25 -3.75
N ALA A 225 -1.64 14.27 -3.79
CA ALA A 225 -2.05 14.99 -2.59
C ALA A 225 -2.80 14.08 -1.62
N ARG A 226 -3.73 13.24 -2.12
CA ARG A 226 -4.49 12.28 -1.32
C ARG A 226 -3.56 11.31 -0.59
N ALA A 227 -2.67 10.63 -1.31
CA ALA A 227 -1.74 9.66 -0.75
C ALA A 227 -0.88 10.29 0.35
N ALA A 228 -0.26 11.45 0.08
CA ALA A 228 0.58 12.14 1.05
C ALA A 228 -0.19 12.56 2.32
N LEU A 229 -1.44 13.02 2.19
CA LEU A 229 -2.27 13.39 3.34
C LEU A 229 -2.73 12.17 4.15
N ILE A 230 -3.08 11.06 3.49
CA ILE A 230 -3.45 9.81 4.17
C ILE A 230 -2.24 9.27 4.96
N ARG A 231 -1.07 9.19 4.32
CA ARG A 231 0.17 8.77 5.00
C ARG A 231 0.50 9.64 6.21
N ALA A 232 0.28 10.95 6.12
CA ALA A 232 0.48 11.86 7.25
C ALA A 232 -0.55 11.66 8.38
N LEU A 233 -1.80 11.31 8.07
CA LEU A 233 -2.80 10.97 9.08
C LEU A 233 -2.46 9.63 9.75
N ASP A 234 -2.02 8.64 9.00
CA ASP A 234 -1.62 7.33 9.50
C ASP A 234 -0.41 7.43 10.45
N GLU A 235 0.58 8.26 10.12
CA GLU A 235 1.72 8.53 11.02
C GLU A 235 1.26 9.09 12.36
N ILE A 236 0.25 9.96 12.39
CA ILE A 236 -0.30 10.49 13.64
C ILE A 236 -1.01 9.40 14.45
N VAL A 237 -1.72 8.49 13.79
CA VAL A 237 -2.41 7.36 14.43
C VAL A 237 -1.40 6.40 15.06
N MET A 238 -0.38 6.01 14.31
CA MET A 238 0.67 5.10 14.76
C MET A 238 1.57 5.74 15.83
N ASN A 239 1.94 7.00 15.63
CA ASN A 239 2.88 7.72 16.48
C ASN A 239 2.31 9.07 16.91
N ARG A 240 1.56 9.06 18.01
CA ARG A 240 1.03 10.30 18.63
C ARG A 240 2.13 11.30 19.04
N GLY A 241 3.39 10.87 19.09
CA GLY A 241 4.55 11.74 19.27
C GLY A 241 4.69 12.79 18.15
N ALA A 242 4.20 12.51 16.94
CA ALA A 242 4.18 13.43 15.81
C ALA A 242 3.36 14.71 16.08
N LEU A 243 2.44 14.66 17.06
CA LEU A 243 1.65 15.82 17.48
C LEU A 243 2.32 16.65 18.57
N ARG A 244 3.46 16.25 19.14
CA ARG A 244 4.07 17.00 20.25
C ARG A 244 4.63 18.33 19.76
N ARG A 245 4.29 19.41 20.47
CA ARG A 245 4.86 20.73 20.18
C ARG A 245 6.35 20.79 20.53
N PRO A 246 7.20 21.37 19.66
CA PRO A 246 8.55 21.76 20.04
C PRO A 246 8.51 22.68 21.28
N GLY A 247 9.21 22.30 22.36
CA GLY A 247 9.25 23.07 23.61
C GLY A 247 8.13 22.81 24.62
N ALA A 248 7.10 22.00 24.27
CA ALA A 248 6.04 21.60 25.19
C ALA A 248 5.66 20.11 24.98
N PRO A 249 6.53 19.15 25.36
CA PRO A 249 6.37 17.72 25.04
C PRO A 249 5.14 17.04 25.69
N GLY A 250 4.48 17.70 26.63
CA GLY A 250 3.22 17.25 27.24
C GLY A 250 1.95 17.75 26.55
N GLU A 251 2.05 18.67 25.58
CA GLU A 251 0.91 19.24 24.85
C GLU A 251 0.89 18.75 23.39
N LEU A 252 -0.26 18.21 22.97
CA LEU A 252 -0.50 17.83 21.58
C LEU A 252 -0.96 19.05 20.79
N GLY A 253 -0.26 19.38 19.70
CA GLY A 253 -0.65 20.36 18.71
C GLY A 253 -1.70 19.79 17.74
N LEU A 254 -2.97 19.79 18.16
CA LEU A 254 -4.07 19.23 17.37
C LEU A 254 -4.42 20.00 16.08
N SER A 255 -3.78 21.16 15.84
CA SER A 255 -3.98 21.96 14.63
C SER A 255 -3.71 21.19 13.34
N SER A 256 -2.80 20.22 13.37
CA SER A 256 -2.52 19.37 12.20
C SER A 256 -3.73 18.51 11.81
N LEU A 257 -4.51 18.01 12.77
CA LEU A 257 -5.71 17.21 12.49
C LEU A 257 -6.85 18.05 11.90
N VAL A 258 -6.99 19.31 12.36
CA VAL A 258 -7.94 20.27 11.75
C VAL A 258 -7.57 20.55 10.30
N ARG A 259 -6.28 20.85 10.03
CA ARG A 259 -5.79 21.10 8.67
C ARG A 259 -5.89 19.87 7.77
N LEU A 260 -5.69 18.66 8.30
CA LEU A 260 -5.91 17.41 7.56
C LEU A 260 -7.37 17.27 7.17
N ALA A 261 -8.31 17.48 8.09
CA ALA A 261 -9.73 17.42 7.80
C ALA A 261 -10.13 18.41 6.69
N GLU A 262 -9.68 19.66 6.78
CA GLU A 262 -9.93 20.69 5.76
C GLU A 262 -9.32 20.33 4.39
N ALA A 263 -8.11 19.76 4.38
CA ALA A 263 -7.45 19.33 3.16
C ALA A 263 -8.21 18.16 2.49
N PHE A 264 -8.69 17.20 3.29
CA PHE A 264 -9.54 16.12 2.79
C PHE A 264 -10.91 16.62 2.31
N ASP A 265 -11.52 17.61 2.97
CA ASP A 265 -12.75 18.22 2.47
C ASP A 265 -12.54 18.88 1.10
N ARG A 266 -11.41 19.57 0.89
CA ARG A 266 -11.03 20.16 -0.41
C ARG A 266 -10.83 19.10 -1.50
N LEU A 267 -10.30 17.93 -1.13
CA LEU A 267 -10.16 16.75 -1.98
C LEU A 267 -11.50 16.06 -2.29
N GLY A 268 -12.55 16.35 -1.51
CA GLY A 268 -13.81 15.59 -1.54
C GLY A 268 -13.74 14.24 -0.81
N ASP A 269 -12.66 13.95 -0.08
CA ASP A 269 -12.47 12.72 0.67
C ASP A 269 -13.15 12.78 2.05
N ARG A 270 -14.47 12.61 2.05
CA ARG A 270 -15.28 12.76 3.27
C ARG A 270 -14.93 11.72 4.35
N THR A 271 -14.50 10.53 3.95
CA THR A 271 -14.16 9.45 4.89
C THR A 271 -12.91 9.81 5.67
N GLN A 272 -11.84 10.22 4.98
CA GLN A 272 -10.60 10.64 5.66
C GLN A 272 -10.79 11.95 6.43
N ALA A 273 -11.62 12.89 5.93
CA ALA A 273 -11.98 14.09 6.68
C ALA A 273 -12.67 13.77 8.01
N LEU A 274 -13.62 12.82 7.99
CA LEU A 274 -14.31 12.37 9.21
C LEU A 274 -13.35 11.69 10.17
N ARG A 275 -12.47 10.80 9.66
CA ARG A 275 -11.44 10.12 10.45
C ARG A 275 -10.52 11.10 11.19
N ALA A 276 -10.01 12.11 10.49
CA ALA A 276 -9.19 13.17 11.10
C ALA A 276 -9.94 13.94 12.22
N ARG A 277 -11.22 14.28 12.00
CA ARG A 277 -12.06 14.97 13.00
C ARG A 277 -12.35 14.10 14.22
N GLN A 278 -12.65 12.82 14.01
CA GLN A 278 -12.89 11.87 15.11
C GLN A 278 -11.65 11.70 15.97
N LEU A 279 -10.47 11.57 15.36
CA LEU A 279 -9.21 11.50 16.07
C LEU A 279 -8.93 12.79 16.86
N HIS A 280 -9.19 13.96 16.28
CA HIS A 280 -9.10 15.24 17.00
C HIS A 280 -10.01 15.23 18.24
N THR A 281 -11.29 14.89 18.09
CA THR A 281 -12.23 14.85 19.22
C THR A 281 -11.82 13.84 20.28
N ALA A 282 -11.28 12.69 19.90
CA ALA A 282 -10.80 11.68 20.84
C ALA A 282 -9.62 12.18 21.69
N LEU A 283 -8.70 12.95 21.09
CA LEU A 283 -7.51 13.48 21.76
C LEU A 283 -7.75 14.77 22.55
N ASP A 284 -8.74 15.58 22.15
CA ASP A 284 -9.11 16.84 22.83
C ASP A 284 -9.94 16.60 24.11
N ARG A 285 -10.52 15.42 24.29
CA ARG A 285 -11.27 15.10 25.52
C ARG A 285 -10.33 15.10 26.73
N PRO A 286 -10.63 15.86 27.78
CA PRO A 286 -9.87 15.78 29.02
C PRO A 286 -9.99 14.36 29.58
N ALA A 287 -8.87 13.78 30.02
CA ALA A 287 -8.87 12.49 30.68
C ALA A 287 -9.88 12.53 31.83
N VAL A 288 -10.97 11.77 31.72
CA VAL A 288 -11.97 11.67 32.78
C VAL A 288 -11.26 11.05 33.98
N THR A 289 -10.92 11.88 34.95
CA THR A 289 -10.41 11.43 36.24
C THR A 289 -11.58 10.79 36.96
N THR A 290 -11.68 9.46 36.92
CA THR A 290 -12.56 8.72 37.84
C THR A 290 -11.97 8.80 39.24
N ALA A 291 -12.15 9.95 39.90
CA ALA A 291 -11.97 10.09 41.32
C ALA A 291 -13.21 9.50 42.01
N ALA A 292 -13.22 8.19 42.23
CA ALA A 292 -14.11 7.56 43.19
C ALA A 292 -13.61 7.91 44.61
N GLY A 293 -13.89 9.13 45.04
CA GLY A 293 -13.85 9.49 46.45
C GLY A 293 -15.18 9.09 47.09
N THR A 294 -15.19 7.99 47.84
CA THR A 294 -16.19 7.80 48.90
C THR A 294 -15.49 7.85 50.24
N THR A 295 -15.69 9.02 50.84
CA THR A 295 -15.50 9.44 52.22
C THR A 295 -15.61 8.37 53.31
N ALA A 296 -14.65 8.43 54.23
CA ALA A 296 -14.74 7.92 55.58
C ALA A 296 -15.89 8.59 56.37
N THR A 297 -16.60 7.81 57.16
CA THR A 297 -17.29 8.29 58.38
C THR A 297 -16.80 7.46 59.56
N GLY A 298 -16.04 8.11 60.44
CA GLY A 298 -15.68 7.58 61.74
C GLY A 298 -16.69 8.02 62.81
N THR A 299 -17.02 7.09 63.71
CA THR A 299 -17.54 7.25 65.08
C THR A 299 -17.35 5.87 65.70
N GLY A 300 -16.67 5.59 66.81
CA GLY A 300 -16.33 6.36 68.01
C GLY A 300 -16.59 5.44 69.21
N ARG A 301 -15.51 5.00 69.89
CA ARG A 301 -15.42 4.42 71.26
C ARG A 301 -16.58 3.56 71.82
N ARG A 302 -16.23 2.34 72.23
CA ARG A 302 -15.95 1.98 73.63
C ARG A 302 -15.05 0.75 73.70
#